data_AF-A0A1H8UTG2-F1
#
_entry.id   AF-A0A1H8UTG2-F1
#
_cell.length_a   1.000
_cell.length_b   1.000
_cell.length_c   1.000
_cell.angle_alpha   90.00
_cell.angle_beta   90.00
_cell.angle_gamma   90.00
#
_symmetry.space_group_name_H-M   'P 1'
#
loop_
_entity.id
_entity.type
_entity.pdbx_description
1 polymer ?
#
loop_
_entity_poly.entity_id
_entity_poly.type
_entity_poly.pdbx_seq_one_letter_code
_entity_poly.pdbx_strand_id
1 'polypeptide(L)'
;MISVEDWAEIRRLHRAEQMPVRAIARKLAIARNTVRRAIADDAPPKYQRAPKGSIVDVVEPQIRELLEQWPEMPATVIAERIGWD
;
A
#
# COMPACT_ATOMS: atom_id res chain seq x y z
N MET A 1 1.87 -0.02 -9.15
CA MET A 1 2.83 1.00 -8.68
C MET A 1 4.16 0.66 -9.34
N ILE A 2 4.87 1.62 -9.93
CA ILE A 2 6.20 1.37 -10.50
C ILE A 2 7.23 1.28 -9.37
N SER A 3 8.32 0.55 -9.59
CA SER A 3 9.42 0.51 -8.62
C SER A 3 10.14 1.87 -8.56
N VAL A 4 10.99 2.06 -7.55
CA VAL A 4 11.81 3.27 -7.43
C VAL A 4 12.83 3.32 -8.57
N GLU A 5 13.31 2.17 -9.00
CA GLU A 5 14.23 1.99 -10.12
C GLU A 5 13.58 2.41 -11.45
N ASP A 6 12.36 1.93 -11.72
CA ASP A 6 11.59 2.31 -12.91
C ASP A 6 11.31 3.82 -12.93
N TRP A 7 10.96 4.38 -11.77
CA TRP A 7 10.73 5.83 -11.62
C TRP A 7 11.99 6.64 -11.94
N ALA A 8 13.13 6.22 -11.40
CA ALA A 8 14.42 6.86 -11.65
C ALA A 8 14.82 6.76 -13.13
N GLU A 9 14.66 5.58 -13.75
CA GLU A 9 15.02 5.37 -15.16
C GLU A 9 14.11 6.18 -16.10
N ILE A 10 12.81 6.26 -15.84
CA ILE A 10 11.89 7.14 -16.59
C ILE A 10 12.40 8.59 -16.55
N ARG A 11 12.78 9.09 -15.37
CA ARG A 11 13.24 10.47 -15.22
C ARG A 11 14.60 10.71 -15.87
N ARG A 12 15.52 9.74 -15.81
CA ARG A 12 16.82 9.78 -16.50
C ARG A 12 16.62 9.88 -18.01
N LEU A 13 15.82 8.98 -18.59
CA LEU A 13 15.53 8.95 -20.02
C LEU A 13 14.85 10.25 -20.50
N HIS A 14 13.96 10.82 -19.70
CA HIS A 14 13.29 12.06 -20.06
C HIS A 14 14.17 13.30 -19.92
N ARG A 15 14.91 13.45 -18.81
CA ARG A 15 15.65 14.69 -18.49
C ARG A 15 17.06 14.71 -19.09
N ALA A 16 17.78 13.58 -19.07
CA ALA A 16 19.14 13.51 -19.59
C ALA A 16 19.16 13.20 -21.10
N GLU A 17 18.35 12.23 -21.54
CA GLU A 17 18.32 11.80 -22.95
C GLU A 17 17.25 12.51 -23.79
N GLN A 18 16.42 13.38 -23.19
CA GLN A 18 15.33 14.11 -23.87
C GLN A 18 14.38 13.18 -24.66
N MET A 19 14.22 11.93 -24.22
CA MET A 19 13.36 10.97 -24.90
C MET A 19 11.88 11.34 -24.74
N PRO A 20 11.06 11.27 -25.81
CA PRO A 20 9.65 11.57 -25.71
C PRO A 20 8.90 10.48 -24.92
N VAL A 21 7.88 10.88 -24.16
CA VAL A 21 7.05 9.99 -23.31
C VAL A 21 6.59 8.72 -24.02
N ARG A 22 6.19 8.83 -25.30
CA ARG A 22 5.74 7.66 -26.08
C ARG A 22 6.86 6.65 -26.34
N ALA A 23 8.10 7.12 -26.53
CA ALA A 23 9.26 6.24 -26.72
C ALA A 23 9.64 5.55 -25.41
N ILE A 24 9.67 6.30 -24.29
CA ILE A 24 9.94 5.74 -22.95
C ILE A 24 8.91 4.66 -22.60
N ALA A 25 7.62 4.93 -22.80
CA ALA A 25 6.54 3.97 -22.55
C ALA A 25 6.71 2.66 -23.32
N ARG A 26 7.14 2.73 -24.59
CA ARG A 26 7.41 1.53 -25.40
C ARG A 26 8.68 0.82 -24.94
N LYS A 27 9.75 1.57 -24.66
CA LYS A 27 11.07 1.04 -24.26
C LYS A 27 11.00 0.27 -22.94
N LEU A 28 10.27 0.78 -21.96
CA LEU A 28 10.14 0.18 -20.63
C LEU A 28 8.88 -0.69 -20.47
N ALA A 29 8.04 -0.80 -21.51
CA ALA A 29 6.73 -1.46 -21.44
C ALA A 29 5.80 -0.93 -20.32
N ILE A 30 5.92 0.37 -19.99
CA ILE A 30 5.12 1.05 -18.95
C ILE A 30 4.04 1.90 -19.61
N ALA A 31 2.84 1.91 -19.02
CA ALA A 31 1.73 2.72 -19.52
C ALA A 31 2.09 4.21 -19.61
N ARG A 32 1.72 4.87 -20.72
CA ARG A 32 2.04 6.29 -20.98
C ARG A 32 1.64 7.23 -19.85
N ASN A 33 0.49 6.99 -19.22
CA ASN A 33 0.01 7.81 -18.10
C ASN A 33 0.90 7.65 -16.85
N THR A 34 1.41 6.45 -16.61
CA THR A 34 2.37 6.18 -15.55
C THR A 34 3.69 6.88 -15.80
N VAL A 35 4.19 6.88 -17.04
CA VAL A 35 5.39 7.65 -17.42
C VAL A 35 5.20 9.15 -17.20
N ARG A 36 4.05 9.71 -17.60
CA ARG A 36 3.72 11.13 -17.34
C ARG A 36 3.72 11.45 -15.85
N ARG A 37 3.10 10.60 -15.02
CA ARG A 37 3.08 10.77 -13.57
C ARG A 37 4.49 10.71 -12.99
N ALA A 38 5.30 9.74 -13.38
CA ALA A 38 6.68 9.60 -12.90
C ALA A 38 7.57 10.80 -13.25
N ILE A 39 7.35 11.44 -14.40
CA ILE A 39 8.07 12.68 -14.78
C ILE A 39 7.64 13.88 -13.94
N ALA A 40 6.34 13.96 -13.62
CA ALA A 40 5.74 15.07 -12.86
C ALA A 40 5.97 14.96 -11.35
N ASP A 41 6.01 13.74 -10.81
CA ASP A 41 6.23 13.50 -9.38
C ASP A 41 7.69 13.79 -9.01
N ASP A 42 7.91 14.78 -8.14
CA ASP A 42 9.26 15.18 -7.75
C ASP A 42 9.97 14.21 -6.79
N ALA A 43 9.20 13.36 -6.11
CA ALA A 43 9.69 12.34 -5.18
C ALA A 43 9.41 10.93 -5.71
N PRO A 44 10.20 9.92 -5.29
CA PRO A 44 9.97 8.53 -5.66
C PRO A 44 8.59 8.04 -5.19
N PRO A 45 8.00 7.06 -5.88
CA PRO A 45 6.73 6.47 -5.48
C PRO A 45 6.86 5.91 -4.06
N LYS A 46 6.11 6.48 -3.13
CA LYS A 46 5.97 5.93 -1.77
C LYS A 46 4.70 5.09 -1.71
N TYR A 47 4.82 3.86 -1.24
CA TYR A 47 3.65 3.07 -0.90
C TYR A 47 2.95 3.72 0.30
N GLN A 48 1.81 4.34 0.05
CA GLN A 48 0.92 4.84 1.08
C GLN A 48 -0.42 4.15 0.90
N ARG A 49 -0.76 3.29 1.85
CA ARG A 49 -2.10 2.76 1.99
C ARG A 49 -2.74 3.49 3.16
N ALA A 50 -3.86 4.16 2.93
CA ALA A 50 -4.65 4.65 4.05
C ALA A 50 -4.94 3.45 4.98
N PRO A 51 -4.84 3.62 6.31
CA PRO A 51 -5.22 2.54 7.22
C PRO A 51 -6.67 2.18 6.90
N LYS A 52 -6.87 0.95 6.45
CA LYS A 52 -8.21 0.38 6.33
C LYS A 52 -8.53 -0.16 7.71
N GLY A 53 -9.70 0.17 8.24
CA GLY A 53 -10.18 -0.43 9.48
C GLY A 53 -10.11 -1.97 9.41
N SER A 54 -9.84 -2.59 10.55
CA SER A 54 -9.93 -4.03 10.73
C SER A 54 -11.38 -4.42 10.97
N ILE A 55 -11.76 -5.63 10.53
CA ILE A 55 -13.03 -6.24 10.97
C ILE A 55 -13.09 -6.37 12.50
N VAL A 56 -11.91 -6.46 13.14
CA VAL A 56 -11.75 -6.59 14.59
C VAL A 56 -12.01 -5.26 15.29
N ASP A 57 -11.93 -4.10 14.62
CA ASP A 57 -12.06 -2.79 15.26
C ASP A 57 -13.40 -2.63 16.01
N VAL A 58 -14.45 -3.31 15.54
CA VAL A 58 -15.79 -3.30 16.17
C VAL A 58 -15.82 -4.04 17.50
N VAL A 59 -15.04 -5.13 17.63
CA VAL A 59 -15.06 -6.03 18.80
C VAL A 59 -13.82 -5.89 19.69
N GLU A 60 -12.81 -5.15 19.24
CA GLU A 60 -11.53 -4.95 19.93
C GLU A 60 -11.70 -4.55 21.41
N PRO A 61 -12.60 -3.63 21.77
CA PRO A 61 -12.82 -3.28 23.18
C PRO A 61 -13.33 -4.46 24.02
N GLN A 62 -14.18 -5.32 23.45
CA GLN A 62 -14.72 -6.50 24.15
C GLN A 62 -13.63 -7.54 24.36
N ILE A 63 -12.76 -7.75 23.36
CA ILE A 63 -11.60 -8.65 23.49
C ILE A 63 -10.68 -8.15 24.60
N ARG A 64 -10.40 -6.84 24.65
CA ARG A 64 -9.56 -6.24 25.69
C ARG A 64 -10.15 -6.46 27.08
N GLU A 65 -11.44 -6.22 27.26
CA GLU A 65 -12.13 -6.44 28.55
C GLU A 65 -12.07 -7.91 29.01
N LEU A 66 -12.26 -8.87 28.09
CA LEU A 66 -12.16 -10.29 28.41
C LEU A 66 -10.74 -10.68 28.83
N LEU A 67 -9.71 -10.15 28.18
CA LEU A 67 -8.32 -10.46 28.49
C LEU A 67 -7.81 -9.74 29.74
N GLU A 68 -8.36 -8.58 30.09
CA GLU A 68 -8.08 -7.92 31.36
C GLU A 68 -8.57 -8.75 32.56
N GLN A 69 -9.74 -9.37 32.43
CA GLN A 69 -10.34 -10.19 33.49
C GLN A 69 -9.80 -11.63 33.50
N TRP A 70 -9.53 -12.19 32.33
CA TRP A 70 -9.02 -13.56 32.17
C TRP A 70 -7.86 -13.59 31.16
N PRO A 71 -6.63 -13.28 31.62
CA PRO A 71 -5.47 -13.15 30.73
C PRO A 71 -5.11 -14.42 29.95
N GLU A 72 -5.45 -15.60 30.48
CA GLU A 72 -5.18 -16.89 29.85
C GLU A 72 -6.37 -17.44 29.03
N MET A 73 -7.40 -16.62 28.78
CA MET A 73 -8.58 -17.07 28.02
C MET A 73 -8.20 -17.53 26.60
N PRO A 74 -8.57 -18.77 26.20
CA PRO A 74 -8.30 -19.24 24.84
C PRO A 74 -9.03 -18.40 23.80
N ALA A 75 -8.38 -18.16 22.66
CA ALA A 75 -8.93 -17.34 21.57
C ALA A 75 -10.28 -17.87 21.03
N THR A 76 -10.48 -19.19 21.02
CA THR A 76 -11.76 -19.81 20.62
C THR A 76 -12.89 -19.41 21.55
N VAL A 77 -12.63 -19.34 22.86
CA VAL A 77 -13.61 -18.92 23.87
C VAL A 77 -13.91 -17.43 23.75
N ILE A 78 -12.90 -16.61 23.42
CA ILE A 78 -13.10 -15.17 23.14
C ILE A 78 -14.02 -15.00 21.92
N ALA A 79 -13.78 -15.74 20.84
CA ALA A 79 -14.59 -15.71 19.62
C ALA A 79 -16.06 -16.08 19.91
N GLU A 80 -16.30 -17.15 20.66
CA GLU A 80 -17.65 -17.53 21.10
C GLU A 80 -18.32 -16.42 21.93
N ARG A 81 -17.58 -15.81 22.86
CA ARG A 81 -18.12 -14.77 23.77
C ARG A 81 -18.46 -13.46 23.08
N ILE A 82 -17.73 -13.09 22.02
CA ILE A 82 -18.02 -11.87 21.24
C ILE A 82 -19.00 -12.14 20.07
N GLY A 83 -19.51 -13.37 19.94
CA GLY A 83 -20.45 -13.74 18.88
C GLY A 83 -19.82 -13.73 17.49
N TRP A 84 -18.57 -14.20 17.39
CA TRP A 84 -17.79 -14.19 16.15
C TRP A 84 -18.08 -15.45 15.31
N ASP A 85 -18.66 -15.27 14.12
CA ASP A 85 -18.92 -16.30 13.10
C ASP A 85 -17.97 -16.17 11.89
#